data_AF-A0A2V9T712-F1
#
_entry.id   AF-A0A2V9T712-F1
#
_cell.length_a   1.000
_cell.length_b   1.000
_cell.length_c   1.000
_cell.angle_alpha   90.00
_cell.angle_beta   90.00
_cell.angle_gamma   90.00
#
_symmetry.space_group_name_H-M   'P 1'
#
loop_
_entity.id
_entity.type
_entity.pdbx_description
1 polymer ?
#
loop_
_entity_poly.entity_id
_entity_poly.type
_entity_poly.pdbx_seq_one_letter_code
_entity_poly.pdbx_strand_id
1 'polypeptide(L)'
;VRDQLAASLKSKIADPEKSGSTASDGIPLRDAGPILELESQLKVNKIEIASRQKAIDDIKSKIPDYQARLNRSPVMEQQLADLTRGYDQSKSNYDSLLKKKNDSELATSLELQQQGEHFRVLDPPSLPVKPFSPKRLQLCAIGLVVGLLLSGVMTAGAELVDDRIHDEKTLKKLIQIPVLSEIPSVSTDKEKRAERRDGWLVWATASLMVVSILAGSALSYFRG
;
A
#
# COMPACT_ATOMS: atom_id res chain seq x y z
N VAL A 1 30.79 43.64 59.49
CA VAL A 1 31.42 44.98 59.66
C VAL A 1 30.39 46.11 59.75
N ARG A 2 29.33 46.15 58.92
CA ARG A 2 28.29 47.21 58.98
C ARG A 2 27.41 47.16 60.24
N ASP A 3 27.11 45.96 60.78
CA ASP A 3 26.32 45.82 62.02
C ASP A 3 27.04 46.29 63.28
N GLN A 4 28.37 46.17 63.31
CA GLN A 4 29.18 46.65 64.43
C GLN A 4 29.26 48.19 64.49
N LEU A 5 29.17 48.84 63.32
CA LEU A 5 29.16 50.31 63.20
C LEU A 5 27.82 50.89 63.67
N ALA A 6 26.70 50.26 63.33
CA ALA A 6 25.37 50.67 63.80
C ALA A 6 25.22 50.52 65.33
N ALA A 7 25.80 49.47 65.92
CA ALA A 7 25.83 49.28 67.37
C ALA A 7 26.65 50.37 68.10
N SER A 8 27.79 50.77 67.52
CA SER A 8 28.65 51.82 68.09
C SER A 8 28.06 53.23 68.01
N LEU A 9 27.16 53.50 67.04
CA LEU A 9 26.44 54.77 66.98
C LEU A 9 25.31 54.84 68.01
N LYS A 10 24.63 53.71 68.27
CA LYS A 10 23.53 53.68 69.25
C LYS A 10 24.02 53.78 70.69
N SER A 11 25.18 53.22 71.01
CA SER A 11 25.77 53.37 72.35
C SER A 11 26.31 54.78 72.61
N LYS A 12 26.56 55.58 71.56
CA LYS A 12 27.08 56.95 71.68
C LYS A 12 25.99 58.02 71.73
N ILE A 13 24.71 57.64 71.58
CA ILE A 13 23.55 58.54 71.60
C ILE A 13 22.70 58.34 72.88
N ALA A 14 22.97 57.31 73.68
CA ALA A 14 22.16 56.94 74.84
C ALA A 14 22.59 57.54 76.20
N ASP A 15 23.68 58.30 76.27
CA ASP A 15 24.13 58.94 77.52
C ASP A 15 24.12 60.48 77.39
N PRO A 16 23.02 61.15 77.77
CA PRO A 16 23.03 62.57 78.04
C PRO A 16 23.08 62.76 79.56
N GLU A 17 24.26 62.86 80.16
CA GLU A 17 24.48 63.68 81.37
C GLU A 17 25.95 63.73 81.78
N LYS A 18 26.39 64.97 82.09
CA LYS A 18 27.53 65.36 82.94
C LYS A 18 28.94 65.28 82.35
N SER A 19 29.34 66.39 81.71
CA SER A 19 30.50 67.15 82.18
C SER A 19 30.23 68.65 81.94
N GLY A 20 30.23 69.43 83.03
CA GLY A 20 29.84 70.84 83.01
C GLY A 20 31.01 71.80 82.73
N SER A 21 30.66 73.02 82.34
CA SER A 21 31.23 74.24 82.94
C SER A 21 30.34 75.44 82.65
N THR A 22 29.93 76.08 83.72
CA THR A 22 29.57 77.50 83.84
C THR A 22 30.52 78.42 83.06
N ALA A 23 29.93 79.36 82.30
CA ALA A 23 30.40 80.75 82.17
C ALA A 23 29.34 81.55 81.40
N SER A 24 28.50 82.26 82.15
CA SER A 24 27.82 83.45 81.65
C SER A 24 28.87 84.54 81.51
N ASP A 25 29.16 84.95 80.28
CA ASP A 25 29.76 86.26 80.04
C ASP A 25 29.25 86.80 78.71
N GLY A 26 28.79 88.05 78.75
CA GLY A 26 28.13 88.70 77.63
C GLY A 26 29.06 88.81 76.41
N ILE A 27 28.63 88.22 75.29
CA ILE A 27 29.22 88.51 73.99
C ILE A 27 28.69 89.88 73.53
N PRO A 28 29.54 90.88 73.26
CA PRO A 28 29.10 92.14 72.68
C PRO A 28 28.45 91.88 71.31
N LEU A 29 27.23 92.38 71.10
CA LEU A 29 26.38 92.22 69.90
C LEU A 29 26.98 92.79 68.59
N ARG A 30 28.28 93.07 68.53
CA ARG A 30 28.97 93.72 67.41
C ARG A 30 29.69 92.73 66.48
N ASP A 31 29.96 91.50 66.92
CA ASP A 31 30.61 90.42 66.14
C ASP A 31 29.68 89.22 65.82
N ALA A 32 28.38 89.33 66.10
CA ALA A 32 27.41 88.25 65.88
C ALA A 32 27.03 88.03 64.39
N GLY A 33 27.30 89.00 63.52
CA GLY A 33 26.96 88.92 62.09
C GLY A 33 27.71 87.82 61.33
N PRO A 34 29.05 87.78 61.37
CA PRO A 34 29.84 86.75 60.68
C PRO A 34 29.61 85.32 61.20
N ILE A 35 29.36 85.17 62.50
CA ILE A 35 29.13 83.86 63.14
C ILE A 35 27.75 83.30 62.73
N LEU A 36 26.72 84.15 62.70
CA LEU A 36 25.38 83.74 62.27
C LEU A 36 25.35 83.31 60.79
N GLU A 37 26.10 84.00 59.93
CA GLU A 37 26.24 83.64 58.51
C GLU A 37 26.91 82.27 58.35
N LEU A 38 27.98 81.99 59.11
CA LEU A 38 28.64 80.67 59.14
C LEU A 38 27.71 79.56 59.64
N GLU A 39 26.90 79.80 60.68
CA GLU A 39 25.92 78.82 61.14
C GLU A 39 24.84 78.53 60.10
N SER A 40 24.39 79.56 59.37
CA SER A 40 23.45 79.41 58.25
C SER A 40 24.05 78.56 57.12
N GLN A 41 25.27 78.87 56.68
CA GLN A 41 25.98 78.10 55.65
C GLN A 41 26.20 76.64 56.07
N LEU A 42 26.54 76.41 57.34
CA LEU A 42 26.72 75.06 57.88
C LEU A 42 25.40 74.29 57.88
N LYS A 43 24.27 74.94 58.22
CA LYS A 43 22.93 74.35 58.15
C LYS A 43 22.53 74.01 56.71
N VAL A 44 22.79 74.90 55.75
CA VAL A 44 22.55 74.65 54.31
C VAL A 44 23.36 73.44 53.84
N ASN A 45 24.67 73.42 54.13
CA ASN A 45 25.53 72.29 53.77
C ASN A 45 25.08 70.97 54.42
N LYS A 46 24.62 70.99 55.69
CA LYS A 46 24.07 69.79 56.35
C LYS A 46 22.81 69.28 55.65
N ILE A 47 21.90 70.18 55.25
CA ILE A 47 20.69 69.81 54.49
C ILE A 47 21.08 69.26 53.12
N GLU A 48 22.07 69.86 52.46
CA GLU A 48 22.56 69.40 51.17
C GLU A 48 23.19 68.00 51.27
N ILE A 49 24.03 67.76 52.27
CA ILE A 49 24.63 66.43 52.54
C ILE A 49 23.53 65.40 52.79
N ALA A 50 22.52 65.73 53.59
CA ALA A 50 21.39 64.82 53.85
C ALA A 50 20.58 64.52 52.57
N SER A 51 20.34 65.53 51.74
CA SER A 51 19.65 65.38 50.44
C SER A 51 20.47 64.51 49.48
N ARG A 52 21.77 64.76 49.36
CA ARG A 52 22.69 63.95 48.54
C ARG A 52 22.78 62.52 49.05
N GLN A 53 22.82 62.32 50.37
CA GLN A 53 22.84 60.98 50.97
C GLN A 53 21.56 60.21 50.64
N LYS A 54 20.40 60.87 50.73
CA LYS A 54 19.12 60.28 50.32
C LYS A 54 19.10 59.93 48.83
N ALA A 55 19.63 60.80 47.97
CA ALA A 55 19.76 60.52 46.54
C ALA A 55 20.69 59.31 46.25
N ILE A 56 21.80 59.19 46.99
CA ILE A 56 22.70 58.03 46.91
C ILE A 56 21.96 56.75 47.33
N ASP A 57 21.21 56.80 48.42
CA ASP A 57 20.48 55.63 48.93
C ASP A 57 19.33 55.24 47.99
N ASP A 58 18.62 56.21 47.40
CA ASP A 58 17.62 55.99 46.35
C ASP A 58 18.26 55.33 45.12
N ILE A 59 19.41 55.82 44.64
CA ILE A 59 20.12 55.20 43.50
C ILE A 59 20.58 53.79 43.86
N LYS A 60 21.15 53.59 45.05
CA LYS A 60 21.57 52.25 45.52
C LYS A 60 20.41 51.28 45.63
N SER A 61 19.21 51.74 45.98
CA SER A 61 18.00 50.91 46.03
C SER A 61 17.56 50.45 44.64
N LYS A 62 17.90 51.18 43.56
CA LYS A 62 17.60 50.82 42.18
C LYS A 62 18.59 49.82 41.57
N ILE A 63 19.83 49.78 42.05
CA ILE A 63 20.87 48.84 41.59
C ILE A 63 20.38 47.37 41.57
N PRO A 64 19.77 46.81 42.63
CA PRO A 64 19.33 45.42 42.63
C PRO A 64 18.22 45.14 41.61
N ASP A 65 17.34 46.11 41.33
CA ASP A 65 16.31 45.95 40.28
C ASP A 65 16.94 45.87 38.89
N TYR A 66 17.88 46.77 38.58
CA TYR A 66 18.62 46.71 37.31
C TYR A 66 19.48 45.44 37.19
N GLN A 67 20.13 45.00 38.28
CA GLN A 67 20.87 43.72 38.29
C GLN A 67 19.94 42.54 38.05
N ALA A 68 18.76 42.51 38.68
CA ALA A 68 17.76 41.46 38.46
C ALA A 68 17.26 41.44 37.00
N ARG A 69 17.05 42.62 36.40
CA ARG A 69 16.69 42.74 34.97
C ARG A 69 17.81 42.27 34.05
N LEU A 70 19.05 42.65 34.34
CA LEU A 70 20.22 42.23 33.56
C LEU A 70 20.39 40.70 33.62
N ASN A 71 20.22 40.11 34.80
CA ASN A 71 20.32 38.66 35.00
C ASN A 71 19.17 37.88 34.32
N ARG A 72 18.04 38.51 34.02
CA ARG A 72 16.94 37.90 33.26
C ARG A 72 17.17 37.92 31.74
N SER A 73 17.96 38.86 31.23
CA SER A 73 18.27 38.95 29.79
C SER A 73 18.86 37.66 29.20
N PRO A 74 19.92 37.05 29.76
CA PRO A 74 20.50 35.83 29.19
C PRO A 74 19.55 34.63 29.27
N VAL A 75 18.70 34.57 30.30
CA VAL A 75 17.69 33.49 30.42
C VAL A 75 16.66 33.59 29.31
N MET A 76 16.21 34.81 28.99
CA MET A 76 15.27 35.05 27.90
C MET A 76 15.90 34.76 26.53
N GLU A 77 17.16 35.17 26.32
CA GLU A 77 17.91 34.82 25.10
C GLU A 77 18.08 33.32 24.93
N GLN A 78 18.42 32.60 26.00
CA GLN A 78 18.54 31.14 25.98
C GLN A 78 17.20 30.46 25.65
N GLN A 79 16.10 30.91 26.26
CA GLN A 79 14.76 30.38 25.97
C GLN A 79 14.36 30.62 24.51
N LEU A 80 14.65 31.79 23.96
CA LEU A 80 14.41 32.08 22.54
C LEU A 80 15.28 31.19 21.65
N ALA A 81 16.56 31.03 21.96
CA ALA A 81 17.46 30.17 21.19
C ALA A 81 16.99 28.71 21.19
N ASP A 82 16.57 28.19 22.34
CA ASP A 82 16.03 26.83 22.47
C ASP A 82 14.73 26.67 21.68
N LEU A 83 13.83 27.67 21.73
CA LEU A 83 12.57 27.67 20.98
C LEU A 83 12.82 27.72 19.47
N THR A 84 13.71 28.59 19.01
CA THR A 84 14.12 28.68 17.60
C THR A 84 14.74 27.37 17.14
N ARG A 85 15.65 26.78 17.91
CA ARG A 85 16.25 25.48 17.58
C ARG A 85 15.21 24.37 17.49
N GLY A 86 14.26 24.34 18.43
CA GLY A 86 13.16 23.37 18.42
C GLY A 86 12.24 23.54 17.20
N TYR A 87 11.93 24.79 16.84
CA TYR A 87 11.16 25.12 15.64
C TYR A 87 11.88 24.68 14.36
N ASP A 88 13.15 25.03 14.20
CA ASP A 88 13.94 24.70 13.01
C ASP A 88 14.12 23.18 12.85
N GLN A 89 14.34 22.46 13.96
CA GLN A 89 14.39 21.00 13.94
C GLN A 89 13.05 20.38 13.51
N SER A 90 11.94 20.88 14.06
CA SER A 90 10.60 20.40 13.73
C SER A 90 10.26 20.67 12.26
N LYS A 91 10.59 21.87 11.76
CA LYS A 91 10.43 22.25 10.36
C LYS A 91 11.25 21.36 9.43
N SER A 92 12.54 21.16 9.73
CA SER A 92 13.42 20.29 8.95
C SER A 92 12.91 18.83 8.92
N ASN A 93 12.45 18.31 10.06
CA ASN A 93 11.84 16.99 10.13
C ASN A 93 10.58 16.91 9.27
N TYR A 94 9.67 17.89 9.38
CA TYR A 94 8.47 17.98 8.57
C TYR A 94 8.79 18.00 7.06
N ASP A 95 9.70 18.88 6.64
CA ASP A 95 10.11 19.01 5.23
C ASP A 95 10.71 17.69 4.72
N SER A 96 11.52 17.01 5.54
CA SER A 96 12.09 15.70 5.19
C SER A 96 11.04 14.60 5.03
N LEU A 97 10.02 14.59 5.91
CA LEU A 97 8.93 13.63 5.86
C LEU A 97 8.01 13.90 4.67
N LEU A 98 7.71 15.18 4.41
CA LEU A 98 6.94 15.61 3.26
C LEU A 98 7.63 15.21 1.96
N LYS A 99 8.94 15.43 1.86
CA LYS A 99 9.74 14.99 0.72
C LYS A 99 9.68 13.47 0.54
N LYS A 100 9.93 12.69 1.60
CA LYS A 100 9.84 11.22 1.54
C LYS A 100 8.46 10.72 1.14
N LYS A 101 7.38 11.38 1.61
CA LYS A 101 6.01 11.06 1.20
C LYS A 101 5.84 11.27 -0.31
N ASN A 102 6.22 12.43 -0.82
CA ASN A 102 6.12 12.73 -2.25
C ASN A 102 6.97 11.79 -3.09
N ASP A 103 8.21 11.50 -2.67
CA ASP A 103 9.10 10.56 -3.34
C ASP A 103 8.48 9.13 -3.36
N SER A 104 7.85 8.70 -2.26
CA SER A 104 7.19 7.39 -2.17
C SER A 104 5.94 7.33 -3.04
N GLU A 105 5.14 8.39 -3.05
CA GLU A 105 3.94 8.51 -3.89
C GLU A 105 4.33 8.52 -5.37
N LEU A 106 5.38 9.25 -5.74
CA LEU A 106 5.93 9.26 -7.09
C LEU A 106 6.48 7.87 -7.47
N ALA A 107 7.27 7.23 -6.60
CA ALA A 107 7.78 5.88 -6.83
C ALA A 107 6.65 4.88 -6.99
N THR A 108 5.59 4.96 -6.17
CA THR A 108 4.40 4.11 -6.28
C THR A 108 3.66 4.37 -7.59
N SER A 109 3.52 5.64 -8.02
CA SER A 109 2.88 5.97 -9.29
C SER A 109 3.67 5.47 -10.50
N LEU A 110 5.01 5.57 -10.44
CA LEU A 110 5.91 5.02 -11.46
C LEU A 110 5.86 3.50 -11.44
N GLU A 111 5.84 2.87 -10.27
CA GLU A 111 5.70 1.43 -10.14
C GLU A 111 4.35 0.97 -10.68
N LEU A 112 3.23 1.63 -10.37
CA LEU A 112 1.93 1.30 -10.97
C LEU A 112 1.92 1.49 -12.49
N GLN A 113 2.59 2.54 -12.98
CA GLN A 113 2.75 2.79 -14.42
C GLN A 113 3.70 1.76 -15.09
N GLN A 114 4.68 1.21 -14.37
CA GLN A 114 5.64 0.21 -14.85
C GLN A 114 5.18 -1.25 -14.63
N GLN A 115 4.41 -1.52 -13.58
CA GLN A 115 3.69 -2.78 -13.29
C GLN A 115 2.51 -2.94 -14.24
N GLY A 116 1.97 -1.84 -14.76
CA GLY A 116 1.49 -1.81 -16.12
C GLY A 116 2.69 -1.99 -17.04
N GLU A 117 3.28 -3.19 -17.09
CA GLU A 117 4.13 -3.57 -18.20
C GLU A 117 3.35 -3.09 -19.43
N HIS A 118 3.97 -2.26 -20.25
CA HIS A 118 3.43 -2.04 -21.57
C HIS A 118 3.48 -3.42 -22.23
N PHE A 119 2.43 -4.22 -22.02
CA PHE A 119 2.05 -5.37 -22.81
C PHE A 119 1.64 -4.80 -24.16
N ARG A 120 2.62 -4.20 -24.84
CA ARG A 120 2.55 -4.02 -26.26
C ARG A 120 2.69 -5.43 -26.77
N VAL A 121 1.54 -5.98 -27.14
CA VAL A 121 1.46 -7.24 -27.84
C VAL A 121 2.30 -7.08 -29.11
N LEU A 122 3.58 -7.48 -29.04
CA LEU A 122 4.52 -7.43 -30.16
C LEU A 122 4.10 -8.44 -31.22
N ASP A 123 3.59 -9.57 -30.74
CA ASP A 123 3.00 -10.63 -31.54
C ASP A 123 1.81 -11.21 -30.75
N PRO A 124 0.56 -10.95 -31.15
CA PRO A 124 -0.59 -11.59 -30.52
C PRO A 124 -0.42 -13.10 -30.64
N PRO A 125 -0.78 -13.89 -29.60
CA PRO A 125 -0.71 -15.33 -29.69
C PRO A 125 -1.48 -15.75 -30.93
N SER A 126 -0.75 -16.26 -31.93
CA SER A 126 -1.37 -16.77 -33.14
C SER A 126 -2.25 -17.92 -32.69
N LEU A 127 -3.56 -17.69 -32.70
CA LEU A 127 -4.54 -18.76 -32.53
C LEU A 127 -4.13 -19.86 -33.51
N PRO A 128 -3.95 -21.10 -33.06
CA PRO A 128 -3.52 -22.16 -33.95
C PRO A 128 -4.52 -22.26 -35.09
N VAL A 129 -4.10 -21.87 -36.30
CA VAL A 129 -4.92 -21.88 -37.52
C VAL A 129 -5.42 -23.29 -37.83
N LYS A 130 -4.79 -24.31 -37.24
CA LYS A 130 -5.19 -25.71 -37.32
C LYS A 130 -5.10 -26.38 -35.95
N PRO A 131 -6.09 -27.19 -35.56
CA PRO A 131 -6.02 -27.98 -34.33
C PRO A 131 -4.81 -28.93 -34.38
N PHE A 132 -3.95 -28.87 -33.36
CA PHE A 132 -2.75 -29.70 -33.24
C PHE A 132 -3.08 -31.18 -33.01
N SER A 133 -4.29 -31.48 -32.52
CA SER A 133 -4.73 -32.83 -32.16
C SER A 133 -6.27 -32.94 -32.22
N PRO A 134 -6.86 -34.09 -32.61
CA PRO A 134 -6.37 -35.16 -33.49
C PRO A 134 -6.70 -34.90 -34.98
N LYS A 135 -6.01 -35.59 -35.91
CA LYS A 135 -6.29 -35.54 -37.37
C LYS A 135 -7.62 -36.24 -37.68
N ARG A 136 -8.73 -35.53 -37.49
CA ARG A 136 -10.12 -36.03 -37.59
C ARG A 136 -10.38 -36.83 -38.87
N LEU A 137 -9.89 -36.35 -40.02
CA LEU A 137 -10.03 -37.06 -41.31
C LEU A 137 -9.31 -38.42 -41.34
N GLN A 138 -8.14 -38.53 -40.72
CA GLN A 138 -7.40 -39.80 -40.67
C GLN A 138 -8.11 -40.82 -39.76
N LEU A 139 -8.65 -40.39 -38.62
CA LEU A 139 -9.43 -41.25 -37.73
C LEU A 139 -10.70 -41.77 -38.41
N CYS A 140 -11.43 -40.92 -39.12
CA CYS A 140 -12.60 -41.34 -39.89
C CYS A 140 -12.23 -42.33 -41.01
N ALA A 141 -11.14 -42.07 -41.74
CA ALA A 141 -10.68 -42.98 -42.79
C ALA A 141 -10.27 -44.35 -42.22
N ILE A 142 -9.54 -44.37 -41.09
CA ILE A 142 -9.15 -45.62 -40.41
C ILE A 142 -10.40 -46.36 -39.91
N GLY A 143 -11.35 -45.66 -39.28
CA GLY A 143 -12.59 -46.26 -38.81
C GLY A 143 -13.43 -46.88 -39.93
N LEU A 144 -13.50 -46.23 -41.09
CA LEU A 144 -14.20 -46.76 -42.27
C LEU A 144 -13.51 -48.03 -42.80
N VAL A 145 -12.19 -48.00 -42.96
CA VAL A 145 -11.41 -49.17 -43.42
C VAL A 145 -11.55 -50.34 -42.45
N VAL A 146 -11.38 -50.09 -41.15
CA VAL A 146 -11.51 -51.13 -40.10
C VAL A 146 -12.94 -51.67 -40.05
N GLY A 147 -13.95 -50.81 -40.15
CA GLY A 147 -15.36 -51.22 -40.17
C GLY A 147 -15.69 -52.11 -41.37
N LEU A 148 -15.24 -51.75 -42.57
CA LEU A 148 -15.43 -52.57 -43.77
C LEU A 148 -14.72 -53.92 -43.64
N LEU A 149 -13.46 -53.92 -43.21
CA LEU A 149 -12.71 -55.17 -43.00
C LEU A 149 -13.40 -56.06 -41.97
N LEU A 150 -13.80 -55.49 -40.83
CA LEU A 150 -14.45 -56.26 -39.77
C LEU A 150 -15.80 -56.82 -40.24
N SER A 151 -16.61 -56.04 -40.95
CA SER A 151 -17.88 -56.52 -41.52
C SER A 151 -17.65 -57.66 -42.52
N GLY A 152 -16.67 -57.54 -43.42
CA GLY A 152 -16.33 -58.57 -44.40
C GLY A 152 -15.86 -59.87 -43.74
N VAL A 153 -14.99 -59.76 -42.73
CA VAL A 153 -14.55 -60.92 -41.93
C VAL A 153 -15.72 -61.55 -41.20
N MET A 154 -16.62 -60.74 -40.63
CA MET A 154 -17.80 -61.23 -39.91
C MET A 154 -18.77 -61.95 -40.85
N THR A 155 -19.04 -61.41 -42.03
CA THR A 155 -19.92 -62.03 -43.04
C THR A 155 -19.29 -63.29 -43.62
N ALA A 156 -18.01 -63.26 -44.00
CA ALA A 156 -17.31 -64.45 -44.49
C ALA A 156 -17.20 -65.54 -43.40
N GLY A 157 -16.99 -65.14 -42.14
CA GLY A 157 -17.00 -66.05 -41.00
C GLY A 157 -18.38 -66.65 -40.75
N ALA A 158 -19.45 -65.85 -40.89
CA ALA A 158 -20.82 -66.33 -40.80
C ALA A 158 -21.13 -67.34 -41.92
N GLU A 159 -20.68 -67.07 -43.16
CA GLU A 159 -20.85 -67.99 -44.29
C GLU A 159 -20.10 -69.31 -44.09
N LEU A 160 -18.89 -69.28 -43.49
CA LEU A 160 -18.14 -70.50 -43.18
C LEU A 160 -18.79 -71.36 -42.08
N VAL A 161 -19.61 -70.75 -41.21
CA VAL A 161 -20.35 -71.46 -40.15
C VAL A 161 -21.73 -71.91 -40.65
N ASP A 162 -22.23 -71.35 -41.75
CA ASP A 162 -23.50 -71.75 -42.35
C ASP A 162 -23.31 -73.00 -43.23
N ASP A 163 -23.74 -74.15 -42.73
CA ASP A 163 -23.69 -75.44 -43.43
C ASP A 163 -24.77 -75.59 -44.54
N ARG A 164 -25.43 -74.50 -44.94
CA ARG A 164 -26.50 -74.53 -45.96
C ARG A 164 -25.93 -74.46 -47.37
N ILE A 165 -26.36 -75.38 -48.23
CA ILE A 165 -25.97 -75.42 -49.64
C ILE A 165 -26.86 -74.47 -50.44
N HIS A 166 -26.33 -73.28 -50.76
CA HIS A 166 -27.05 -72.25 -51.51
C HIS A 166 -26.73 -72.20 -53.01
N ASP A 167 -25.62 -72.82 -53.45
CA ASP A 167 -25.14 -72.72 -54.83
C ASP A 167 -25.18 -74.09 -55.54
N GLU A 168 -25.68 -74.10 -56.78
CA GLU A 168 -25.77 -75.27 -57.67
C GLU A 168 -24.40 -75.94 -57.87
N LYS A 169 -23.34 -75.13 -57.91
CA LYS A 169 -21.95 -75.57 -58.10
C LYS A 169 -21.42 -76.32 -56.87
N THR A 170 -21.83 -75.89 -55.68
CA THR A 170 -21.47 -76.55 -54.41
C THR A 170 -22.18 -77.90 -54.30
N LEU A 171 -23.46 -77.96 -54.67
CA LEU A 171 -24.23 -79.21 -54.73
C LEU A 171 -23.64 -80.21 -55.73
N LYS A 172 -23.26 -79.74 -56.94
CA LYS A 172 -22.68 -80.59 -57.99
C LYS A 172 -21.32 -81.20 -57.58
N LYS A 173 -20.50 -80.45 -56.83
CA LYS A 173 -19.21 -80.94 -56.29
C LYS A 173 -19.41 -82.02 -55.22
N LEU A 174 -20.43 -81.88 -54.38
CA LEU A 174 -20.65 -82.79 -53.25
C LEU A 174 -21.27 -84.13 -53.68
N ILE A 175 -22.17 -84.12 -54.67
CA ILE A 175 -22.98 -85.30 -55.02
C ILE A 175 -22.60 -85.92 -56.39
N GLN A 176 -21.76 -85.24 -57.19
CA GLN A 176 -21.26 -85.70 -58.51
C GLN A 176 -22.31 -86.18 -59.53
N ILE A 177 -23.57 -85.82 -59.35
CA ILE A 177 -24.68 -86.09 -60.29
C ILE A 177 -25.04 -84.82 -61.07
N PRO A 178 -25.41 -84.94 -62.36
CA PRO A 178 -25.85 -83.80 -63.16
C PRO A 178 -27.22 -83.30 -62.68
N VAL A 179 -27.33 -81.98 -62.44
CA VAL A 179 -28.58 -81.31 -62.09
C VAL A 179 -29.49 -81.29 -63.34
N LEU A 180 -30.66 -81.94 -63.26
CA LEU A 180 -31.57 -82.12 -64.40
C LEU A 180 -32.47 -80.90 -64.67
N SER A 181 -32.85 -80.15 -63.63
CA SER A 181 -33.65 -78.92 -63.74
C SER A 181 -33.62 -78.16 -62.42
N GLU A 182 -33.55 -76.83 -62.47
CA GLU A 182 -33.72 -75.93 -61.32
C GLU A 182 -35.20 -75.53 -61.20
N ILE A 183 -35.73 -75.48 -59.99
CA ILE A 183 -37.08 -74.98 -59.73
C ILE A 183 -36.96 -73.49 -59.39
N PRO A 184 -37.58 -72.58 -60.16
CA PRO A 184 -37.53 -71.16 -59.85
C PRO A 184 -38.24 -70.89 -58.53
N SER A 185 -37.57 -70.20 -57.61
CA SER A 185 -38.18 -69.78 -56.35
C SER A 185 -39.28 -68.75 -56.61
N VAL A 186 -40.54 -69.11 -56.35
CA VAL A 186 -41.67 -68.17 -56.46
C VAL A 186 -41.93 -67.56 -55.08
N SER A 187 -41.36 -66.38 -54.83
CA SER A 187 -41.51 -65.70 -53.54
C SER A 187 -42.97 -65.29 -53.29
N THR A 188 -43.48 -65.62 -52.11
CA THR A 188 -44.86 -65.30 -51.70
C THR A 188 -44.99 -63.80 -51.36
N ASP A 189 -46.17 -63.19 -51.55
CA ASP A 189 -46.38 -61.76 -51.23
C ASP A 189 -46.04 -61.37 -49.77
N LYS A 190 -46.11 -62.35 -48.85
CA LYS A 190 -45.68 -62.18 -47.45
C LYS A 190 -44.15 -62.08 -47.30
N GLU A 191 -43.38 -62.86 -48.06
CA GLU A 191 -41.90 -62.79 -48.08
C GLU A 191 -41.43 -61.48 -48.73
N LYS A 192 -42.04 -61.06 -49.84
CA LYS A 192 -41.73 -59.76 -50.47
C LYS A 192 -41.98 -58.57 -49.56
N ARG A 193 -42.98 -58.62 -48.67
CA ARG A 193 -43.22 -57.58 -47.66
C ARG A 193 -42.21 -57.64 -46.51
N ALA A 194 -41.78 -58.83 -46.10
CA ALA A 194 -40.75 -59.01 -45.07
C ALA A 194 -39.39 -58.50 -45.56
N GLU A 195 -38.95 -58.87 -46.76
CA GLU A 195 -37.70 -58.39 -47.36
C GLU A 195 -37.66 -56.87 -47.54
N ARG A 196 -38.79 -56.25 -47.91
CA ARG A 196 -38.88 -54.78 -48.00
C ARG A 196 -38.76 -54.12 -46.63
N ARG A 197 -39.31 -54.74 -45.58
CA ARG A 197 -39.24 -54.22 -44.21
C ARG A 197 -37.83 -54.38 -43.63
N ASP A 198 -37.20 -55.52 -43.85
CA ASP A 198 -35.85 -55.81 -43.38
C ASP A 198 -34.82 -54.97 -44.15
N GLY A 199 -35.01 -54.82 -45.46
CA GLY A 199 -34.23 -53.88 -46.27
C GLY A 199 -34.35 -52.45 -45.73
N TRP A 200 -35.57 -51.96 -45.48
CA TRP A 200 -35.76 -50.63 -44.91
C TRP A 200 -35.12 -50.46 -43.53
N LEU A 201 -35.16 -51.47 -42.66
CA LEU A 201 -34.48 -51.45 -41.36
C LEU A 201 -32.94 -51.42 -41.50
N VAL A 202 -32.38 -52.13 -42.47
CA VAL A 202 -30.94 -52.08 -42.78
C VAL A 202 -30.53 -50.69 -43.27
N TRP A 203 -31.30 -50.07 -44.18
CA TRP A 203 -31.04 -48.70 -44.62
C TRP A 203 -31.25 -47.67 -43.50
N ALA A 204 -32.23 -47.88 -42.61
CA ALA A 204 -32.48 -47.01 -41.46
C ALA A 204 -31.34 -47.08 -40.43
N THR A 205 -30.81 -48.27 -40.13
CA THR A 205 -29.69 -48.43 -39.19
C THR A 205 -28.39 -47.89 -39.77
N ALA A 206 -28.12 -48.12 -41.06
CA ALA A 206 -26.96 -47.56 -41.76
C ALA A 206 -27.00 -46.01 -41.77
N SER A 207 -28.15 -45.41 -42.08
CA SER A 207 -28.30 -43.95 -42.06
C SER A 207 -28.15 -43.36 -40.66
N LEU A 208 -28.64 -44.03 -39.61
CA LEU A 208 -28.48 -43.57 -38.22
C LEU A 208 -27.01 -43.57 -37.76
N MET A 209 -26.22 -44.58 -38.13
CA MET A 209 -24.78 -44.59 -37.85
C MET A 209 -24.03 -43.46 -38.58
N VAL A 210 -24.37 -43.17 -39.83
CA VAL A 210 -23.74 -42.07 -40.58
C VAL A 210 -24.08 -40.71 -39.94
N VAL A 211 -25.34 -40.52 -39.52
CA VAL A 211 -25.78 -39.30 -38.84
C VAL A 211 -25.09 -39.12 -37.49
N SER A 212 -24.88 -40.19 -36.71
CA SER A 212 -24.19 -40.09 -35.42
C SER A 212 -22.70 -39.72 -35.56
N ILE A 213 -22.02 -40.24 -36.59
CA ILE A 213 -20.63 -39.88 -36.90
C ILE A 213 -20.53 -38.40 -37.34
N LEU A 214 -21.44 -37.95 -38.20
CA LEU A 214 -21.49 -36.55 -38.66
C LEU A 214 -21.83 -35.59 -37.51
N ALA A 215 -22.82 -35.93 -36.67
CA ALA A 215 -23.21 -35.13 -35.51
C ALA A 215 -22.09 -35.05 -34.47
N GLY A 216 -21.38 -36.16 -34.20
CA GLY A 216 -20.19 -36.17 -33.33
C GLY A 216 -19.05 -35.30 -33.87
N SER A 217 -18.84 -35.32 -35.19
CA SER A 217 -17.88 -34.43 -35.86
C SER A 217 -18.29 -32.95 -35.76
N ALA A 218 -19.57 -32.63 -35.90
CA ALA A 218 -20.08 -31.26 -35.82
C ALA A 218 -20.06 -30.71 -34.38
N LEU A 219 -20.50 -31.49 -33.38
CA LEU A 219 -20.48 -31.11 -31.96
C LEU A 219 -19.06 -30.83 -31.46
N SER A 220 -18.10 -31.64 -31.89
CA SER A 220 -16.69 -31.45 -31.54
C SER A 220 -15.98 -30.36 -32.33
N TYR A 221 -16.59 -29.83 -33.41
CA TYR A 221 -16.15 -28.62 -34.11
C TYR A 221 -16.71 -27.34 -33.47
N PHE A 222 -17.91 -27.41 -32.87
CA PHE A 222 -18.53 -26.28 -32.18
C PHE A 222 -18.09 -26.10 -30.72
N ARG A 223 -17.61 -27.17 -30.06
CA ARG A 223 -17.17 -27.14 -28.64
C ARG A 223 -15.64 -27.11 -28.44
N GLY A 224 -14.85 -27.07 -29.50
CA GLY A 224 -13.38 -26.96 -29.44
C GLY A 224 -12.90 -25.84 -30.33
#